data_AF-A0A4R9AW86-F1
#
_entry.id   AF-A0A4R9AW86-F1
#
_cell.length_a   1.000
_cell.length_b   1.000
_cell.length_c   1.000
_cell.angle_alpha   90.00
_cell.angle_beta   90.00
_cell.angle_gamma   90.00
#
_symmetry.space_group_name_H-M   'P 1'
#
loop_
_entity.id
_entity.type
_entity.pdbx_description
1 polymer ?
#
loop_
_entity_poly.entity_id
_entity_poly.type
_entity_poly.pdbx_seq_one_letter_code
_entity_poly.pdbx_strand_id
1 'polypeptide(L)'
;MSTDTAMPKPSEFDPSELSFVTTRVSDTEVSAVTAVIRGLLREETDERRAAPEHHQSAWQQNQRSIRRPLHPGVGRWRGFTG
;
A
#
# COMPACT_ATOMS: atom_id res chain seq x y z
N MET A 1 -27.94 11.37 -28.46
CA MET A 1 -26.56 11.00 -28.07
C MET A 1 -26.17 11.86 -26.88
N SER A 2 -26.41 11.37 -25.67
CA SER A 2 -26.02 12.07 -24.44
C SER A 2 -24.64 11.56 -24.05
N THR A 3 -23.63 12.42 -24.09
CA THR A 3 -22.31 12.12 -23.54
C THR A 3 -22.39 12.33 -22.03
N ASP A 4 -22.54 11.23 -21.30
CA ASP A 4 -22.38 11.19 -19.84
C ASP A 4 -20.92 11.53 -19.53
N THR A 5 -20.65 12.78 -19.18
CA THR A 5 -19.36 13.20 -18.62
C THR A 5 -19.36 12.78 -17.16
N ALA A 6 -19.20 11.48 -16.92
CA ALA A 6 -18.88 10.99 -15.59
C ALA A 6 -17.47 11.50 -15.26
N MET A 7 -17.37 12.43 -14.31
CA MET A 7 -16.06 12.78 -13.74
C MET A 7 -15.42 11.48 -13.24
N PRO A 8 -14.18 11.14 -13.65
CA PRO A 8 -13.53 9.95 -13.15
C PRO A 8 -13.47 10.05 -11.63
N LYS A 9 -13.90 8.99 -10.95
CA LYS A 9 -13.74 8.88 -9.50
C LYS A 9 -12.24 9.11 -9.24
N PRO A 10 -11.82 9.91 -8.24
CA PRO A 10 -10.41 10.29 -8.08
C PRO A 10 -9.44 9.11 -7.84
N SER A 11 -9.93 7.87 -7.79
CA SER A 11 -9.14 6.63 -7.71
C SER A 11 -9.18 5.80 -8.99
N GLU A 12 -9.79 6.26 -10.08
CA GLU A 12 -9.97 5.50 -11.31
C GLU A 12 -9.07 6.06 -12.41
N PHE A 13 -8.17 5.20 -12.89
CA PHE A 13 -7.17 5.53 -13.90
C PHE A 13 -7.82 5.75 -15.29
N ASP A 14 -7.63 6.94 -15.87
CA ASP A 14 -8.04 7.25 -17.24
C ASP A 14 -6.95 6.82 -18.25
N PRO A 15 -7.23 5.88 -19.16
CA PRO A 15 -6.27 5.44 -20.17
C PRO A 15 -5.85 6.56 -21.14
N SER A 16 -6.60 7.66 -21.22
CA SER A 16 -6.27 8.83 -22.04
C SER A 16 -5.01 9.56 -21.55
N GLU A 17 -4.55 9.29 -20.33
CA GLU A 17 -3.32 9.83 -19.75
C GLU A 17 -2.05 9.14 -20.29
N LEU A 18 -2.18 7.99 -20.98
CA LEU A 18 -1.04 7.26 -21.55
C LEU A 18 -0.60 7.85 -22.90
N SER A 19 0.69 8.10 -23.04
CA SER A 19 1.30 8.48 -24.31
C SER A 19 2.36 7.45 -24.75
N PHE A 20 2.25 7.00 -25.99
CA PHE A 20 3.21 6.07 -26.60
C PHE A 20 4.20 6.86 -27.45
N VAL A 21 5.45 6.90 -27.01
CA VAL A 21 6.53 7.63 -27.72
C VAL A 21 7.09 6.80 -28.88
N THR A 22 6.98 5.48 -28.81
CA THR A 22 7.44 4.56 -29.86
C THR A 22 6.49 4.58 -31.06
N THR A 23 7.07 4.57 -32.27
CA THR A 23 6.29 4.47 -33.51
C THR A 23 5.82 3.03 -33.76
N ARG A 24 4.66 2.86 -34.40
CA ARG A 24 4.06 1.57 -34.78
C ARG A 24 3.68 0.66 -33.60
N VAL A 25 3.10 1.22 -32.55
CA VAL A 25 2.44 0.42 -31.52
C VAL A 25 1.08 -0.03 -32.06
N SER A 26 0.79 -1.33 -31.97
CA SER A 26 -0.48 -1.91 -32.38
C SER A 26 -1.56 -1.72 -31.32
N ASP A 27 -2.83 -1.77 -31.73
CA ASP A 27 -3.98 -1.68 -30.81
C ASP A 27 -3.96 -2.79 -29.74
N THR A 28 -3.41 -3.97 -30.09
CA THR A 28 -3.24 -5.08 -29.16
C THR A 28 -2.21 -4.77 -28.09
N GLU A 29 -1.08 -4.17 -28.46
CA GLU A 29 -0.05 -3.76 -27.50
C GLU A 29 -0.54 -2.62 -26.59
N VAL A 30 -1.24 -1.63 -27.16
CA VAL A 30 -1.87 -0.55 -26.38
C VAL A 30 -2.82 -1.13 -25.34
N SER A 31 -3.67 -2.08 -25.76
CA SER A 31 -4.64 -2.72 -24.88
C SER A 31 -3.97 -3.55 -23.78
N ALA A 32 -2.91 -4.29 -24.12
CA ALA A 32 -2.17 -5.11 -23.16
C ALA A 32 -1.49 -4.23 -22.09
N VAL A 33 -0.77 -3.18 -22.50
CA VAL A 33 -0.11 -2.26 -21.56
C VAL A 33 -1.12 -1.56 -20.66
N THR A 34 -2.23 -1.08 -21.24
CA THR A 34 -3.30 -0.43 -20.48
C THR A 34 -3.90 -1.38 -19.43
N ALA A 35 -4.12 -2.65 -19.78
CA ALA A 35 -4.63 -3.66 -18.86
C ALA A 35 -3.66 -3.95 -17.71
N VAL A 36 -2.36 -4.04 -18.00
CA VAL A 36 -1.32 -4.24 -16.98
C VAL A 36 -1.27 -3.07 -16.01
N ILE A 37 -1.20 -1.83 -16.52
CA ILE A 37 -1.15 -0.63 -15.67
C ILE A 37 -2.41 -0.52 -14.81
N ARG A 38 -3.60 -0.78 -15.38
CA ARG A 38 -4.86 -0.84 -14.62
C ARG A 38 -4.84 -1.90 -13.51
N GLY A 39 -4.27 -3.07 -13.79
CA GLY A 39 -4.10 -4.15 -12.82
C GLY A 39 -3.24 -3.73 -11.63
N LEU A 40 -2.06 -3.17 -11.91
CA LEU A 40 -1.10 -2.72 -10.90
C LEU A 40 -1.67 -1.59 -10.02
N LEU A 41 -2.34 -0.60 -10.63
CA LEU A 41 -2.96 0.51 -9.88
C LEU A 41 -4.11 0.03 -8.99
N ARG A 42 -4.87 -0.98 -9.44
CA ARG A 42 -5.92 -1.59 -8.65
C ARG A 42 -5.36 -2.34 -7.45
N GLU A 43 -4.30 -3.12 -7.64
CA GLU A 43 -3.60 -3.83 -6.57
C GLU A 43 -3.07 -2.85 -5.51
N GLU A 44 -2.37 -1.79 -5.92
CA GLU A 44 -1.89 -0.76 -4.99
C GLU A 44 -3.03 -0.08 -4.22
N THR A 45 -4.14 0.21 -4.90
CA THR A 45 -5.31 0.83 -4.27
C THR A 45 -5.98 -0.13 -3.28
N ASP A 46 -6.10 -1.41 -3.64
CA ASP A 46 -6.72 -2.42 -2.80
C ASP A 46 -5.81 -2.77 -1.59
N GLU A 47 -4.49 -2.79 -1.76
CA GLU A 47 -3.51 -2.91 -0.65
C GLU A 47 -3.62 -1.72 0.33
N ARG A 48 -3.73 -0.49 -0.18
CA ARG A 48 -3.94 0.71 0.66
C ARG A 48 -5.27 0.67 1.41
N ARG A 49 -6.32 0.07 0.84
CA ARG A 49 -7.61 -0.13 1.52
C ARG A 49 -7.61 -1.32 2.48
N ALA A 50 -6.82 -2.34 2.20
CA ALA A 50 -6.67 -3.54 3.04
C ALA A 50 -5.68 -3.32 4.19
N ALA A 51 -4.85 -2.27 4.12
CA ALA A 51 -4.08 -1.81 5.26
C ALA A 51 -5.05 -1.59 6.42
N PRO A 52 -4.88 -2.30 7.55
CA PRO A 52 -5.80 -2.16 8.66
C PRO A 52 -5.79 -0.70 9.09
N GLU A 53 -6.96 -0.05 9.04
CA GLU A 53 -7.25 1.18 9.80
C GLU A 53 -6.56 1.01 11.14
N HIS A 54 -5.72 1.98 11.55
CA HIS A 54 -4.79 1.92 12.68
C HIS A 54 -5.45 1.49 14.00
N HIS A 55 -5.82 0.23 14.10
CA HIS A 55 -6.31 -0.41 15.29
C HIS A 55 -5.09 -0.92 16.03
N GLN A 56 -5.12 -0.77 17.36
CA GLN A 56 -4.01 -1.19 18.20
C GLN A 56 -3.62 -2.62 17.83
N SER A 57 -2.34 -2.80 17.49
CA SER A 57 -1.80 -4.11 17.15
C SER A 57 -2.03 -5.10 18.30
N ALA A 58 -2.09 -6.40 18.02
CA ALA A 58 -2.21 -7.42 19.06
C ALA A 58 -1.09 -7.31 20.13
N TRP A 59 0.08 -6.79 19.74
CA TRP A 59 1.18 -6.47 20.65
C TRP A 59 0.86 -5.27 21.56
N GLN A 60 0.30 -4.18 21.03
CA GLN A 60 -0.18 -3.03 21.82
C GLN A 60 -1.33 -3.41 22.75
N GLN A 61 -2.27 -4.25 22.29
CA GLN A 61 -3.38 -4.74 23.12
C GLN A 61 -2.88 -5.58 24.31
N ASN A 62 -1.78 -6.30 24.14
CA ASN A 62 -1.19 -7.14 25.17
C ASN A 62 -0.03 -6.47 25.93
N GLN A 63 0.23 -5.18 25.69
CA GLN A 63 1.25 -4.41 26.39
C GLN A 63 0.75 -4.07 27.81
N ARG A 64 0.88 -5.02 28.73
CA ARG A 64 0.58 -4.79 30.14
C ARG A 64 1.64 -3.86 30.74
N SER A 65 1.20 -2.88 31.53
CA SER A 65 2.10 -2.05 32.31
C SER A 65 3.00 -2.93 33.18
N ILE A 66 4.32 -2.79 33.01
CA ILE A 66 5.30 -3.44 33.88
C ILE A 66 5.04 -2.87 35.29
N ARG A 67 4.40 -3.66 36.16
CA ARG A 67 3.87 -3.16 37.44
C ARG A 67 4.94 -2.73 38.45
N ARG A 68 6.23 -2.96 38.15
CA ARG A 68 7.35 -2.52 38.99
C ARG A 68 8.58 -2.21 38.13
N PRO A 69 9.31 -1.12 38.42
CA PRO A 69 10.65 -0.96 37.86
C PRO A 69 11.47 -2.21 38.19
N LEU A 70 11.98 -2.87 37.15
CA LEU A 70 12.89 -4.00 37.29
C LEU A 70 14.22 -3.42 37.78
N HIS A 71 14.46 -3.46 39.08
CA HIS A 71 15.75 -3.06 39.63
C HIS A 71 16.74 -4.21 39.38
N PRO A 72 17.72 -4.02 38.49
CA PRO A 72 18.80 -4.98 38.39
C PRO A 72 19.56 -5.05 39.71
N GLY A 73 19.68 -6.25 40.27
CA GLY A 73 20.61 -6.48 41.37
C GLY A 73 22.04 -6.18 40.93
N VAL A 74 22.87 -5.71 41.88
CA VAL A 74 24.28 -5.38 41.67
C VAL A 74 24.97 -6.51 40.90
N GLY A 75 25.46 -6.20 39.69
CA GLY A 75 26.24 -7.13 38.86
C GLY A 75 25.46 -8.10 37.95
N ARG A 76 24.13 -7.96 37.77
CA ARG A 76 23.33 -9.01 37.09
C ARG A 76 22.92 -8.75 35.63
N TRP A 77 23.24 -7.60 35.04
CA TRP A 77 23.20 -7.46 33.57
C TRP A 77 24.49 -8.04 32.96
N ARG A 78 24.74 -9.34 33.13
CA ARG A 78 25.73 -10.05 32.33
C ARG A 78 24.98 -10.53 31.08
N GLY A 79 25.29 -10.18 29.84
CA GLY A 79 26.19 -9.22 29.24
C GLY A 79 25.84 -9.22 27.74
N PHE A 80 25.85 -8.06 27.09
CA PHE A 80 26.02 -8.01 25.64
C PHE A 80 27.41 -7.42 25.43
N THR A 81 28.39 -8.31 25.37
CA THR A 81 29.74 -8.01 24.90
C THR A 81 30.06 -9.09 23.87
N GLY A 82 30.02 -8.70 22.59
CA GLY A 82 30.22 -9.56 21.42
C GLY A 82 29.01 -9.58 20.53
#